data_AF-A0AAQ3PM57-F1
#
_entry.id   AF-A0AAQ3PM57-F1
#
_cell.length_a   1.000
_cell.length_b   1.000
_cell.length_c   1.000
_cell.angle_alpha   90.00
_cell.angle_beta   90.00
_cell.angle_gamma   90.00
#
_symmetry.space_group_name_H-M   'P 1'
#
loop_
_entity.id
_entity.type
_entity.pdbx_description
1 polymer ?
#
loop_
_entity_poly.entity_id
_entity_poly.type
_entity_poly.pdbx_seq_one_letter_code
_entity_poly.pdbx_strand_id
1 'polypeptide(L)'
;YGIASVPQGGSMYYGTQATFNLWKPEVETANDFSLSQLWISSGSYQTNDLNTIEAGWQVYPGLYNDSNPRLFIYWTRTAYNGTGCYNLMCPGFVQTNNEIAIGGSITQLSPISTYGGPQYDITILVWKDPKGGNWWLQVGNNVLGYWPSSIFTNLKASATLVEWGGEMESPDVGASTTQMGSGHFPKEGFGKASYIRNIQVVDSSNTLQSPSGLDLLATRPSCYNVQNGDAGTNFGTYIYYGGPGRNPNCQ
;
A
#
# COMPACT_ATOMS: atom_id res chain seq x y z
N TYR A 1 3.79 -11.41 1.25
CA TYR A 1 4.38 -10.07 1.02
C TYR A 1 5.42 -10.08 -0.08
N GLY A 2 5.44 -9.00 -0.86
CA GLY A 2 6.59 -8.51 -1.63
C GLY A 2 6.66 -6.99 -1.43
N ILE A 3 7.44 -6.54 -0.46
CA ILE A 3 7.41 -5.16 0.04
C ILE A 3 8.81 -4.56 0.11
N ALA A 4 8.86 -3.23 0.11
CA ALA A 4 10.02 -2.42 0.41
C ALA A 4 9.74 -1.51 1.59
N SER A 5 10.77 -1.19 2.34
CA SER A 5 10.70 -0.30 3.50
C SER A 5 11.86 0.67 3.51
N VAL A 6 11.70 1.78 4.23
CA VAL A 6 12.83 2.63 4.58
C VAL A 6 13.86 1.86 5.43
N PRO A 7 15.17 2.11 5.26
CA PRO A 7 16.17 1.44 6.07
C PRO A 7 16.00 1.71 7.56
N GLN A 8 16.25 0.70 8.39
CA GLN A 8 16.24 0.87 9.84
C GLN A 8 17.37 1.82 10.28
N GLY A 9 17.00 2.91 10.97
CA GLY A 9 18.00 3.92 11.36
C GLY A 9 17.56 4.95 12.40
N GLY A 10 16.42 4.74 13.07
CA GLY A 10 15.92 5.67 14.09
C GLY A 10 15.34 6.99 13.54
N SER A 11 15.22 7.13 12.22
CA SER A 11 14.54 8.26 11.58
C SER A 11 13.05 8.29 11.90
N MET A 12 12.51 9.51 11.99
CA MET A 12 11.07 9.75 12.19
C MET A 12 10.46 10.25 10.89
N TYR A 13 9.34 9.66 10.50
CA TYR A 13 8.63 9.98 9.27
C TYR A 13 7.28 10.61 9.57
N TYR A 14 6.89 11.56 8.73
CA TYR A 14 5.64 12.33 8.87
C TYR A 14 4.70 12.07 7.70
N GLY A 15 4.93 11.00 6.95
CA GLY A 15 4.15 10.67 5.77
C GLY A 15 4.95 10.00 4.68
N THR A 16 4.27 9.69 3.58
CA THR A 16 4.87 9.18 2.35
C THR A 16 3.97 9.47 1.15
N GLN A 17 4.63 9.66 0.00
CA GLN A 17 4.00 9.67 -1.30
C GLN A 17 4.56 8.54 -2.16
N ALA A 18 3.71 7.89 -2.93
CA ALA A 18 4.14 7.02 -4.01
C ALA A 18 3.09 6.95 -5.12
N THR A 19 3.53 6.54 -6.32
CA THR A 19 2.70 6.32 -7.50
C THR A 19 2.53 4.81 -7.72
N PHE A 20 1.29 4.34 -7.66
CA PHE A 20 0.90 2.93 -7.65
C PHE A 20 0.36 2.51 -9.00
N ASN A 21 0.99 1.51 -9.62
CA ASN A 21 0.48 0.89 -10.83
C ASN A 21 -0.80 0.10 -10.56
N LEU A 22 -1.77 0.18 -11.47
CA LEU A 22 -3.10 -0.38 -11.28
C LEU A 22 -3.30 -1.66 -12.10
N TRP A 23 -3.72 -2.72 -11.42
CA TRP A 23 -4.02 -4.03 -11.98
C TRP A 23 -5.33 -4.59 -11.45
N LYS A 24 -5.83 -5.63 -12.13
CA LYS A 24 -6.92 -6.47 -11.67
C LYS A 24 -6.41 -7.91 -11.51
N PRO A 25 -5.67 -8.20 -10.42
CA PRO A 25 -5.21 -9.57 -10.17
C PRO A 25 -6.40 -10.51 -10.02
N GLU A 26 -6.24 -11.74 -10.50
CA GLU A 26 -7.16 -12.83 -10.21
C GLU A 26 -7.00 -13.27 -8.75
N VAL A 27 -8.11 -13.36 -8.03
CA VAL A 27 -8.19 -13.90 -6.66
C VAL A 27 -8.99 -15.19 -6.72
N GLU A 28 -8.43 -16.27 -6.16
CA GLU A 28 -8.99 -17.61 -6.34
C GLU A 28 -10.32 -17.80 -5.60
N THR A 29 -10.41 -17.28 -4.38
CA THR A 29 -11.59 -17.45 -3.53
C THR A 29 -12.06 -16.11 -2.97
N ALA A 30 -13.29 -16.08 -2.44
CA ALA A 30 -13.82 -14.90 -1.77
C ALA A 30 -13.09 -14.56 -0.45
N ASN A 31 -12.38 -15.53 0.13
CA ASN A 31 -11.60 -15.33 1.35
C ASN A 31 -10.18 -14.83 1.06
N ASP A 32 -9.76 -14.85 -0.21
CA ASP A 32 -8.46 -14.35 -0.64
C ASP A 32 -8.54 -12.84 -0.87
N PHE A 33 -7.43 -12.15 -0.66
CA PHE A 33 -7.26 -10.80 -1.17
C PHE A 33 -5.86 -10.58 -1.75
N SER A 34 -5.79 -9.62 -2.66
CA SER A 34 -4.53 -9.06 -3.14
C SER A 34 -4.60 -7.55 -3.11
N LEU A 35 -3.54 -6.91 -2.61
CA LEU A 35 -3.47 -5.46 -2.48
C LEU A 35 -2.13 -4.89 -2.89
N SER A 36 -2.14 -3.60 -3.19
CA SER A 36 -0.97 -2.74 -3.35
C SER A 36 -1.17 -1.49 -2.52
N GLN A 37 -0.24 -1.20 -1.61
CA GLN A 37 -0.43 -0.09 -0.67
C GLN A 37 0.87 0.51 -0.13
N LEU A 38 0.70 1.65 0.55
CA LEU A 38 1.65 2.16 1.54
C LEU A 38 1.19 1.78 2.95
N TRP A 39 2.16 1.54 3.83
CA TRP A 39 1.98 1.41 5.28
C TRP A 39 2.78 2.50 5.99
N ILE A 40 2.16 3.12 6.98
CA ILE A 40 2.81 4.04 7.91
C ILE A 40 2.59 3.47 9.31
N SER A 41 3.66 3.15 10.03
CA SER A 41 3.56 2.45 11.30
C SER A 41 4.45 3.01 12.41
N SER A 42 3.97 2.85 13.64
CA SER A 42 4.71 3.18 14.87
C SER A 42 4.22 2.37 16.06
N GLY A 43 5.13 1.88 16.90
CA GLY A 43 4.85 0.93 17.98
C GLY A 43 5.25 -0.50 17.60
N SER A 44 4.70 -1.50 18.31
CA SER A 44 5.13 -2.89 18.16
C SER A 44 3.97 -3.88 18.29
N TYR A 45 4.05 -4.98 17.54
CA TYR A 45 3.14 -6.11 17.68
C TYR A 45 3.26 -6.77 19.06
N GLN A 46 4.48 -6.88 19.61
CA GLN A 46 4.75 -7.57 20.88
C GLN A 46 4.09 -6.88 22.08
N THR A 47 4.03 -5.55 22.07
CA THR A 47 3.38 -4.73 23.11
C THR A 47 1.92 -4.40 22.80
N ASN A 48 1.39 -4.87 21.67
CA ASN A 48 0.03 -4.61 21.20
C ASN A 48 -0.31 -3.10 21.09
N ASP A 49 0.71 -2.27 20.85
CA ASP A 49 0.58 -0.81 20.74
C ASP A 49 0.92 -0.29 19.32
N LEU A 50 1.11 -1.20 18.36
CA LEU A 50 1.30 -0.85 16.96
C LEU A 50 0.11 -0.06 16.42
N ASN A 51 0.41 1.13 15.95
CA ASN A 51 -0.50 1.95 15.17
C ASN A 51 -0.14 1.80 13.69
N THR A 52 -1.14 1.68 12.82
CA THR A 52 -0.93 1.70 11.36
C THR A 52 -1.93 2.62 10.68
N ILE A 53 -1.47 3.24 9.59
CA ILE A 53 -2.29 3.86 8.55
C ILE A 53 -1.90 3.22 7.23
N GLU A 54 -2.91 2.84 6.46
CA GLU A 54 -2.79 2.02 5.26
C GLU A 54 -3.66 2.62 4.16
N ALA A 55 -3.11 2.75 2.96
CA ALA A 55 -3.82 3.29 1.83
C ALA A 55 -3.29 2.72 0.51
N GLY A 56 -4.21 2.34 -0.37
CA GLY A 56 -3.83 1.68 -1.62
C GLY A 56 -5.03 1.24 -2.42
N TRP A 57 -4.83 0.22 -3.25
CA TRP A 57 -5.91 -0.49 -3.92
C TRP A 57 -5.87 -1.98 -3.61
N GLN A 58 -7.03 -2.62 -3.59
CA GLN A 58 -7.13 -4.06 -3.35
C GLN A 58 -8.26 -4.71 -4.16
N VAL A 59 -8.11 -5.99 -4.44
CA VAL A 59 -9.19 -6.89 -4.86
C VAL A 59 -9.49 -7.79 -3.67
N TYR A 60 -10.70 -7.66 -3.12
CA TYR A 60 -11.13 -8.46 -1.97
C TYR A 60 -12.63 -8.78 -2.05
N PRO A 61 -13.01 -9.91 -2.67
CA PRO A 61 -14.41 -10.24 -2.90
C PRO A 61 -15.20 -10.46 -1.61
N GLY A 62 -14.59 -10.99 -0.56
CA GLY A 62 -15.24 -11.15 0.74
C GLY A 62 -15.69 -9.82 1.36
N LEU A 63 -15.03 -8.71 1.02
CA LEU A 63 -15.39 -7.38 1.50
C LEU A 63 -16.34 -6.62 0.55
N TYR A 64 -16.11 -6.72 -0.76
CA TYR A 64 -16.81 -5.89 -1.75
C TYR A 64 -17.89 -6.62 -2.55
N ASN A 65 -17.99 -7.95 -2.38
CA ASN A 65 -18.91 -8.82 -3.11
C ASN A 65 -18.73 -8.77 -4.64
N ASP A 66 -17.53 -8.38 -5.10
CA ASP A 66 -17.07 -8.43 -6.48
C ASP A 66 -15.53 -8.54 -6.55
N SER A 67 -14.99 -8.72 -7.75
CA SER A 67 -13.54 -8.78 -7.98
C SER A 67 -12.98 -7.49 -8.59
N ASN A 68 -13.68 -6.35 -8.43
CA ASN A 68 -13.19 -5.09 -8.98
C ASN A 68 -12.16 -4.49 -8.02
N PRO A 69 -11.01 -4.00 -8.53
CA PRO A 69 -10.05 -3.33 -7.66
C PRO A 69 -10.67 -2.06 -7.08
N ARG A 70 -10.57 -1.90 -5.76
CA ARG A 70 -11.14 -0.79 -4.99
C ARG A 70 -10.03 0.03 -4.37
N LEU A 71 -10.18 1.36 -4.36
CA LEU A 71 -9.43 2.21 -3.44
C LEU A 71 -9.80 1.79 -2.03
N PHE A 72 -8.82 1.53 -1.18
CA PHE A 72 -9.09 1.23 0.22
C PHE A 72 -8.21 2.06 1.13
N ILE A 73 -8.71 2.20 2.35
CA ILE A 73 -7.92 2.63 3.48
C ILE A 73 -8.12 1.67 4.64
N TYR A 74 -7.12 1.58 5.51
CA TYR A 74 -7.21 0.89 6.79
C TYR A 74 -6.45 1.68 7.85
N TRP A 75 -6.83 1.51 9.10
CA TRP A 75 -6.06 2.01 10.24
C TRP A 75 -6.28 1.10 11.43
N THR A 76 -5.32 1.03 12.34
CA THR A 76 -5.47 0.39 13.67
C THR A 76 -4.63 1.15 14.70
N ARG A 77 -5.02 1.06 15.98
CA ARG A 77 -4.25 1.55 17.13
C ARG A 77 -3.61 0.40 17.93
N THR A 78 -4.11 -0.81 17.82
CA THR A 78 -3.78 -1.93 18.71
C THR A 78 -3.36 -3.18 17.94
N ALA A 79 -2.40 -3.03 17.03
CA ALA A 79 -1.81 -4.17 16.29
C ALA A 79 -2.86 -5.12 15.67
N TYR A 80 -3.92 -4.55 15.06
CA TYR A 80 -5.05 -5.27 14.44
C TYR A 80 -5.91 -6.09 15.42
N ASN A 81 -5.70 -5.90 16.73
CA ASN A 81 -6.43 -6.57 17.80
C ASN A 81 -7.49 -5.62 18.40
N GLY A 82 -8.66 -5.57 17.78
CA GLY A 82 -9.85 -4.93 18.35
C GLY A 82 -10.01 -3.42 18.14
N THR A 83 -9.10 -2.74 17.42
CA THR A 83 -9.30 -1.37 16.96
C THR A 83 -8.98 -1.24 15.48
N GLY A 84 -9.65 -0.28 14.83
CA GLY A 84 -9.48 -0.08 13.40
C GLY A 84 -10.48 -0.83 12.53
N CYS A 85 -10.56 -0.44 11.26
CA CYS A 85 -11.38 -1.11 10.26
C CYS A 85 -11.02 -0.61 8.86
N TYR A 86 -11.53 -1.34 7.86
CA TYR A 86 -11.52 -0.91 6.48
C TYR A 86 -12.40 0.30 6.23
N ASN A 87 -11.92 1.19 5.36
CA ASN A 87 -12.69 2.26 4.75
C ASN A 87 -13.40 3.12 5.82
N LEU A 88 -14.70 3.35 5.63
CA LEU A 88 -15.56 4.11 6.53
C LEU A 88 -16.48 3.20 7.36
N MET A 89 -16.12 1.90 7.51
CA MET A 89 -16.96 0.92 8.20
C MET A 89 -17.05 1.14 9.71
N CYS A 90 -16.15 1.95 10.27
CA CYS A 90 -16.14 2.39 11.64
C CYS A 90 -15.62 3.84 11.72
N PRO A 91 -15.93 4.58 12.80
CA PRO A 91 -15.38 5.91 13.01
C PRO A 91 -13.85 5.88 13.10
N GLY A 92 -13.16 6.74 12.35
CA GLY A 92 -11.69 6.85 12.42
C GLY A 92 -11.10 7.71 11.31
N PHE A 93 -11.71 7.70 10.13
CA PHE A 93 -11.41 8.63 9.04
C PHE A 93 -12.55 9.64 8.88
N VAL A 94 -12.21 10.91 8.75
CA VAL A 94 -13.14 12.00 8.47
C VAL A 94 -12.96 12.41 7.01
N GLN A 95 -13.86 11.96 6.15
CA GLN A 95 -13.89 12.38 4.74
C GLN A 95 -14.45 13.81 4.64
N THR A 96 -13.68 14.71 4.02
CA THR A 96 -14.05 16.12 3.83
C THR A 96 -14.33 16.47 2.38
N ASN A 97 -13.87 15.64 1.43
CA ASN A 97 -14.14 15.76 0.00
C ASN A 97 -14.74 14.45 -0.53
N ASN A 98 -15.87 14.54 -1.23
CA ASN A 98 -16.65 13.41 -1.74
C ASN A 98 -16.47 13.17 -3.26
N GLU A 99 -15.50 13.81 -3.90
CA GLU A 99 -15.19 13.59 -5.33
C GLU A 99 -14.68 12.17 -5.61
N ILE A 100 -13.99 11.55 -4.65
CA ILE A 100 -13.51 10.18 -4.72
C ILE A 100 -14.17 9.36 -3.60
N ALA A 101 -14.84 8.28 -3.98
CA ALA A 101 -15.42 7.35 -3.02
C ALA A 101 -14.36 6.40 -2.45
N ILE A 102 -14.19 6.41 -1.12
CA ILE A 102 -13.39 5.41 -0.40
C ILE A 102 -14.13 4.06 -0.46
N GLY A 103 -13.44 2.97 -0.82
CA GLY A 103 -14.06 1.69 -1.19
C GLY A 103 -14.65 1.67 -2.61
N GLY A 104 -14.59 2.80 -3.33
CA GLY A 104 -15.01 2.90 -4.73
C GLY A 104 -14.05 2.18 -5.67
N SER A 105 -14.54 1.82 -6.87
CA SER A 105 -13.68 1.17 -7.86
C SER A 105 -12.63 2.15 -8.39
N ILE A 106 -11.37 1.72 -8.45
CA ILE A 106 -10.27 2.55 -8.97
C ILE A 106 -10.42 2.90 -10.45
N THR A 107 -11.26 2.16 -11.19
CA THR A 107 -11.52 2.43 -12.62
C THR A 107 -12.22 3.77 -12.85
N GLN A 108 -12.82 4.35 -11.81
CA GLN A 108 -13.34 5.72 -11.84
C GLN A 108 -12.24 6.78 -11.74
N LEU A 109 -11.06 6.41 -11.25
CA LEU A 109 -9.91 7.30 -11.09
C LEU A 109 -8.97 7.21 -12.28
N SER A 110 -8.71 6.00 -12.76
CA SER A 110 -7.78 5.71 -13.85
C SER A 110 -8.05 4.30 -14.42
N PRO A 111 -7.79 4.03 -15.71
CA PRO A 111 -7.94 2.69 -16.28
C PRO A 111 -7.03 1.64 -15.63
N ILE A 112 -7.24 0.36 -15.95
CA ILE A 112 -6.38 -0.74 -15.49
C ILE A 112 -5.30 -1.04 -16.53
N SER A 113 -4.09 -1.33 -16.07
CA SER A 113 -2.95 -1.68 -16.92
C SER A 113 -3.16 -3.03 -17.60
N THR A 114 -2.45 -3.24 -18.72
CA THR A 114 -2.51 -4.49 -19.48
C THR A 114 -1.11 -5.03 -19.74
N TYR A 115 -0.95 -6.35 -19.75
CA TYR A 115 0.35 -6.99 -19.97
C TYR A 115 0.90 -6.65 -21.36
N GLY A 116 2.10 -6.07 -21.41
CA GLY A 116 2.74 -5.60 -22.65
C GLY A 116 2.05 -4.40 -23.30
N GLY A 117 1.06 -3.79 -22.66
CA GLY A 117 0.25 -2.72 -23.20
C GLY A 117 0.29 -1.43 -22.37
N PRO A 118 -0.72 -0.56 -22.51
CA PRO A 118 -0.83 0.67 -21.73
C PRO A 118 -0.75 0.41 -20.23
N GLN A 119 0.00 1.28 -19.54
CA GLN A 119 0.19 1.25 -18.09
C GLN A 119 -0.46 2.48 -17.47
N TYR A 120 -1.15 2.27 -16.36
CA TYR A 120 -1.87 3.31 -15.63
C TYR A 120 -1.51 3.26 -14.15
N ASP A 121 -1.45 4.44 -13.54
CA ASP A 121 -1.12 4.60 -12.13
C ASP A 121 -1.91 5.72 -11.47
N ILE A 122 -1.90 5.72 -10.14
CA ILE A 122 -2.41 6.81 -9.29
C ILE A 122 -1.35 7.17 -8.25
N THR A 123 -1.27 8.44 -7.89
CA THR A 123 -0.41 8.90 -6.79
C THR A 123 -1.21 9.00 -5.52
N ILE A 124 -0.70 8.44 -4.42
CA ILE A 124 -1.29 8.53 -3.08
C ILE A 124 -0.26 9.20 -2.17
N LEU A 125 -0.71 10.18 -1.40
CA LEU A 125 0.06 10.85 -0.36
C LEU A 125 -0.71 10.72 0.96
N VAL A 126 -0.02 10.24 1.99
CA VAL A 126 -0.47 10.38 3.38
C VAL A 126 0.55 11.19 4.13
N TRP A 127 0.13 12.25 4.82
CA TRP A 127 1.04 13.11 5.58
C TRP A 127 0.42 13.62 6.87
N LYS A 128 1.26 13.86 7.86
CA LYS A 128 0.88 14.51 9.11
C LYS A 128 0.92 16.03 8.92
N ASP A 129 -0.22 16.68 9.07
CA ASP A 129 -0.31 18.14 9.00
C ASP A 129 0.41 18.76 10.21
N PRO A 130 1.41 19.65 10.00
CA PRO A 130 2.15 20.28 11.10
C PRO A 130 1.29 21.25 11.92
N LYS A 131 0.18 21.77 11.40
CA LYS A 131 -0.69 22.72 12.11
C LYS A 131 -1.73 22.01 12.98
N GLY A 132 -2.54 21.13 12.38
CA GLY A 132 -3.61 20.41 13.06
C GLY A 132 -3.17 19.10 13.71
N GLY A 133 -2.02 18.54 13.29
CA GLY A 133 -1.49 17.28 13.80
C GLY A 133 -2.16 16.01 13.26
N ASN A 134 -3.22 16.14 12.48
CA ASN A 134 -3.94 15.03 11.87
C ASN A 134 -3.18 14.43 10.68
N TRP A 135 -3.45 13.17 10.37
CA TRP A 135 -2.91 12.51 9.19
C TRP A 135 -3.89 12.67 8.02
N TRP A 136 -3.49 13.35 6.97
CA TRP A 136 -4.32 13.61 5.79
C TRP A 136 -4.02 12.62 4.69
N LEU A 137 -5.05 12.31 3.90
CA LEU A 137 -4.98 11.47 2.71
C LEU A 137 -5.27 12.31 1.46
N GLN A 138 -4.43 12.17 0.45
CA GLN A 138 -4.62 12.71 -0.88
C GLN A 138 -4.45 11.62 -1.93
N VAL A 139 -5.33 11.62 -2.93
CA VAL A 139 -5.27 10.75 -4.11
C VAL A 139 -5.29 11.63 -5.36
N GLY A 140 -4.26 11.53 -6.18
CA GLY A 140 -4.02 12.47 -7.28
C GLY A 140 -3.92 13.90 -6.74
N ASN A 141 -4.80 14.78 -7.19
CA ASN A 141 -4.88 16.18 -6.74
C ASN A 141 -5.95 16.41 -5.65
N ASN A 142 -6.67 15.37 -5.24
CA ASN A 142 -7.82 15.50 -4.35
C ASN A 142 -7.44 15.12 -2.92
N VAL A 143 -7.46 16.11 -2.02
CA VAL A 143 -7.35 15.87 -0.57
C VAL A 143 -8.69 15.35 -0.08
N LEU A 144 -8.73 14.10 0.37
CA LEU A 144 -9.98 13.39 0.64
C LEU A 144 -10.48 13.57 2.07
N GLY A 145 -9.56 13.66 3.02
CA GLY A 145 -9.90 13.72 4.44
C GLY A 145 -8.72 13.35 5.31
N TYR A 146 -9.00 13.06 6.58
CA TYR A 146 -7.95 12.82 7.58
C TYR A 146 -8.34 11.80 8.65
N TRP A 147 -7.33 11.15 9.23
CA TRP A 147 -7.42 10.48 10.52
C TRP A 147 -7.08 11.47 11.64
N PRO A 148 -7.98 11.67 12.61
CA PRO A 148 -7.69 12.52 13.76
C PRO A 148 -6.50 11.98 14.56
N SER A 149 -5.54 12.83 14.91
CA SER A 149 -4.36 12.42 15.70
C SER A 149 -4.72 11.76 17.04
N SER A 150 -5.88 12.11 17.59
CA SER A 150 -6.39 11.60 18.87
C SER A 150 -6.76 10.12 18.87
N ILE A 151 -6.96 9.49 17.71
CA ILE A 151 -7.25 8.04 17.65
C ILE A 151 -5.98 7.20 17.83
N PHE A 152 -4.80 7.81 17.70
CA PHE A 152 -3.50 7.14 17.78
C PHE A 152 -2.81 7.38 19.12
N THR A 153 -1.92 6.45 19.48
CA THR A 153 -0.96 6.59 20.58
C THR A 153 0.41 6.98 20.06
N ASN A 154 1.01 6.13 19.24
CA ASN A 154 2.36 6.26 18.72
C ASN A 154 2.39 7.18 17.49
N LEU A 155 1.50 6.95 16.51
CA LEU A 155 1.36 7.82 15.32
C LEU A 155 0.86 9.24 15.67
N LYS A 156 0.49 9.51 16.92
CA LYS A 156 0.23 10.87 17.38
C LYS A 156 1.46 11.77 17.23
N ALA A 157 2.66 11.22 17.42
CA ALA A 157 3.93 11.91 17.29
C ALA A 157 4.46 11.82 15.84
N SER A 158 4.85 10.62 15.42
CA SER A 158 5.45 10.35 14.11
C SER A 158 5.43 8.85 13.80
N ALA A 159 5.73 8.49 12.56
CA ALA A 159 5.98 7.11 12.17
C ALA A 159 7.45 6.74 12.36
N THR A 160 7.71 5.47 12.67
CA THR A 160 9.06 4.90 12.79
C THR A 160 9.40 4.01 11.59
N LEU A 161 8.38 3.55 10.86
CA LEU A 161 8.53 2.72 9.69
C LEU A 161 7.51 3.14 8.63
N VAL A 162 7.98 3.12 7.37
CA VAL A 162 7.16 3.34 6.19
C VAL A 162 7.49 2.23 5.19
N GLU A 163 6.46 1.62 4.64
CA GLU A 163 6.58 0.49 3.72
C GLU A 163 5.67 0.67 2.51
N TRP A 164 6.03 0.02 1.41
CA TRP A 164 5.28 0.02 0.15
C TRP A 164 5.38 -1.36 -0.49
N GLY A 165 4.31 -1.81 -1.13
CA GLY A 165 4.39 -3.02 -1.93
C GLY A 165 3.08 -3.76 -2.04
N GLY A 166 3.19 -5.06 -2.27
CA GLY A 166 2.06 -5.97 -2.39
C GLY A 166 1.94 -6.94 -1.22
N GLU A 167 0.71 -7.16 -0.81
CA GLU A 167 0.31 -8.23 0.09
C GLU A 167 -0.74 -9.11 -0.58
N MET A 168 -0.67 -10.39 -0.24
CA MET A 168 -1.65 -11.39 -0.61
C MET A 168 -1.88 -12.22 0.64
N GLU A 169 -3.15 -12.38 1.01
CA GLU A 169 -3.57 -13.33 2.03
C GLU A 169 -4.54 -14.34 1.42
N SER A 170 -4.34 -15.60 1.78
CA SER A 170 -5.17 -16.73 1.40
C SER A 170 -5.10 -17.75 2.53
N PRO A 171 -6.20 -18.46 2.84
CA PRO A 171 -6.13 -19.61 3.75
C PRO A 171 -5.11 -20.67 3.30
N ASP A 172 -4.83 -20.75 1.99
CA ASP A 172 -3.98 -21.76 1.37
C ASP A 172 -2.80 -21.12 0.60
N VAL A 173 -2.05 -20.19 1.23
CA VAL A 173 -0.99 -19.35 0.60
C VAL A 173 -0.01 -20.09 -0.34
N GLY A 174 0.22 -21.39 -0.18
CA GLY A 174 1.10 -22.19 -1.06
C GLY A 174 0.40 -22.95 -2.18
N ALA A 175 -0.88 -23.22 -2.03
CA ALA A 175 -1.69 -23.86 -3.06
C ALA A 175 -2.52 -22.85 -3.86
N SER A 176 -2.62 -21.61 -3.38
CA SER A 176 -3.47 -20.59 -3.97
C SER A 176 -2.93 -20.05 -5.29
N THR A 177 -3.80 -19.94 -6.29
CA THR A 177 -3.51 -19.29 -7.58
C THR A 177 -3.78 -17.78 -7.56
N THR A 178 -4.07 -17.21 -6.39
CA THR A 178 -4.27 -15.77 -6.25
C THR A 178 -3.02 -15.01 -6.70
N GLN A 179 -3.22 -14.01 -7.56
CA GLN A 179 -2.16 -13.21 -8.13
C GLN A 179 -1.84 -12.01 -7.23
N MET A 180 -0.59 -11.55 -7.26
CA MET A 180 -0.19 -10.27 -6.67
C MET A 180 0.19 -9.26 -7.76
N GLY A 181 -0.35 -8.05 -7.66
CA GLY A 181 -0.09 -6.98 -8.63
C GLY A 181 -0.59 -7.36 -10.01
N SER A 182 0.32 -7.52 -10.97
CA SER A 182 0.00 -7.95 -12.33
C SER A 182 -0.11 -9.47 -12.49
N GLY A 183 0.20 -10.25 -11.45
CA GLY A 183 0.37 -11.71 -11.54
C GLY A 183 1.72 -12.15 -12.10
N HIS A 184 2.62 -11.21 -12.42
CA HIS A 184 3.93 -11.49 -12.98
C HIS A 184 5.07 -11.16 -12.01
N PHE A 185 6.19 -11.85 -12.17
CA PHE A 185 7.36 -11.62 -11.33
C PHE A 185 8.05 -10.27 -11.66
N PRO A 186 8.65 -9.62 -10.66
CA PRO A 186 9.29 -8.31 -10.83
C PRO A 186 10.38 -8.27 -11.90
N LYS A 187 11.07 -9.39 -12.15
CA LYS A 187 12.10 -9.53 -13.19
C LYS A 187 11.62 -9.22 -14.61
N GLU A 188 10.30 -9.26 -14.85
CA GLU A 188 9.74 -8.96 -16.17
C GLU A 188 9.72 -7.46 -16.49
N GLY A 189 9.83 -6.60 -15.46
CA GLY A 189 10.01 -5.17 -15.61
C GLY A 189 8.79 -4.40 -16.14
N PHE A 190 9.04 -3.18 -16.62
CA PHE A 190 8.00 -2.25 -17.04
C PHE A 190 7.08 -2.83 -18.11
N GLY A 191 5.78 -2.56 -17.99
CA GLY A 191 4.76 -3.06 -18.91
C GLY A 191 4.25 -4.47 -18.58
N LYS A 192 4.90 -5.19 -17.66
CA LYS A 192 4.62 -6.60 -17.35
C LYS A 192 4.48 -6.85 -15.86
N ALA A 193 5.47 -6.43 -15.08
CA ALA A 193 5.45 -6.48 -13.63
C ALA A 193 4.71 -5.26 -13.06
N SER A 194 4.05 -5.44 -11.91
CA SER A 194 3.50 -4.32 -11.16
C SER A 194 4.62 -3.48 -10.57
N TYR A 195 4.41 -2.18 -10.47
CA TYR A 195 5.39 -1.25 -9.90
C TYR A 195 4.79 -0.26 -8.90
N ILE A 196 5.65 0.23 -8.02
CA ILE A 196 5.42 1.45 -7.24
C ILE A 196 6.61 2.36 -7.51
N ARG A 197 6.35 3.57 -7.99
CA ARG A 197 7.38 4.55 -8.41
C ARG A 197 7.22 5.88 -7.70
N ASN A 198 8.20 6.77 -7.88
CA ASN A 198 8.26 8.07 -7.21
C ASN A 198 8.09 7.93 -5.68
N ILE A 199 8.70 6.91 -5.09
CA ILE A 199 8.62 6.65 -3.65
C ILE A 199 9.36 7.77 -2.93
N GLN A 200 8.63 8.45 -2.05
CA GLN A 200 9.13 9.55 -1.23
C GLN A 200 8.58 9.44 0.20
N VAL A 201 9.32 9.96 1.15
CA VAL A 201 8.90 10.11 2.56
C VAL A 201 8.77 11.57 2.90
N VAL A 202 7.91 11.88 3.87
CA VAL A 202 7.77 13.24 4.42
C VAL A 202 8.67 13.34 5.65
N ASP A 203 9.60 14.28 5.62
CA ASP A 203 10.53 14.54 6.72
C ASP A 203 9.92 15.44 7.83
N SER A 204 10.71 15.76 8.85
CA SER A 204 10.29 16.62 9.97
C SER A 204 10.03 18.08 9.61
N SER A 205 10.53 18.54 8.45
CA SER A 205 10.20 19.85 7.88
C SER A 205 8.91 19.84 7.05
N ASN A 206 8.24 18.68 6.98
CA ASN A 206 7.06 18.42 6.17
C ASN A 206 7.34 18.52 4.66
N THR A 207 8.55 18.15 4.24
CA THR A 207 8.98 18.15 2.84
C THR A 207 9.13 16.72 2.32
N LEU A 208 8.78 16.50 1.05
CA LEU A 208 8.98 15.21 0.38
C LEU A 208 10.46 15.00 0.03
N GLN A 209 11.01 13.89 0.49
CA GLN A 209 12.39 13.46 0.23
C GLN A 209 12.39 12.06 -0.38
N SER A 210 13.30 11.82 -1.33
CA SER A 210 13.59 10.46 -1.74
C SER A 210 14.27 9.72 -0.59
N PRO A 211 13.88 8.48 -0.26
CA PRO A 211 14.59 7.70 0.75
C PRO A 211 16.01 7.38 0.26
N SER A 212 16.96 7.28 1.19
CA SER A 212 18.38 7.02 0.90
C SER A 212 18.65 5.62 0.35
N GLY A 213 17.70 4.71 0.50
CA GLY A 213 17.71 3.33 0.04
C GLY A 213 16.38 2.66 0.37
N LEU A 214 16.25 1.39 0.01
CA LEU A 214 15.10 0.56 0.35
C LEU A 214 15.57 -0.81 0.85
N ASP A 215 15.01 -1.27 1.96
CA ASP A 215 15.14 -2.64 2.42
C ASP A 215 13.99 -3.47 1.85
N LEU A 216 14.30 -4.61 1.22
CA LEU A 216 13.32 -5.45 0.52
C LEU A 216 12.99 -6.71 1.34
N LEU A 217 11.72 -7.08 1.36
CA LEU A 217 11.24 -8.30 2.01
C LEU A 217 10.24 -9.04 1.11
N ALA A 218 10.52 -10.31 0.85
CA ALA A 218 9.57 -11.26 0.27
C ALA A 218 9.52 -12.52 1.15
N THR A 219 8.35 -12.82 1.71
CA THR A 219 8.18 -13.98 2.60
C THR A 219 8.25 -15.31 1.83
N ARG A 220 7.77 -15.31 0.59
CA ARG A 220 7.78 -16.48 -0.30
C ARG A 220 8.25 -16.06 -1.70
N PRO A 221 9.54 -15.80 -1.90
CA PRO A 221 10.09 -15.19 -3.12
C PRO A 221 9.84 -16.01 -4.39
N SER A 222 9.59 -17.32 -4.27
CA SER A 222 9.22 -18.17 -5.41
C SER A 222 7.75 -18.07 -5.81
N CYS A 223 6.88 -17.51 -4.96
CA CYS A 223 5.46 -17.27 -5.22
C CYS A 223 5.20 -15.81 -5.55
N TYR A 224 5.75 -14.92 -4.72
CA TYR A 224 5.64 -13.46 -4.80
C TYR A 224 6.97 -12.85 -4.45
N ASN A 225 7.43 -11.91 -5.26
CA ASN A 225 8.75 -11.32 -5.08
C ASN A 225 8.69 -9.80 -5.24
N VAL A 226 9.78 -9.15 -4.84
CA VAL A 226 9.99 -7.71 -4.97
C VAL A 226 11.44 -7.47 -5.38
N GLN A 227 11.65 -6.49 -6.25
CA GLN A 227 12.98 -6.04 -6.67
C GLN A 227 12.97 -4.52 -6.75
N ASN A 228 14.05 -3.91 -6.28
CA ASN A 228 14.27 -2.50 -6.50
C ASN A 228 14.61 -2.24 -7.96
N GLY A 229 14.20 -1.07 -8.42
CA GLY A 229 14.61 -0.55 -9.71
C GLY A 229 15.99 0.11 -9.69
N ASP A 230 16.46 0.49 -10.88
CA ASP A 230 17.71 1.24 -11.03
C ASP A 230 17.48 2.73 -10.73
N ALA A 231 18.21 3.26 -9.74
CA ALA A 231 18.16 4.68 -9.40
C ALA A 231 18.57 5.57 -10.60
N GLY A 232 17.91 6.73 -10.77
CA GLY A 232 18.26 7.72 -11.79
C GLY A 232 17.45 7.66 -13.09
N THR A 233 16.45 6.78 -13.18
CA THR A 233 15.43 6.84 -14.23
C THR A 233 14.35 7.89 -13.89
N ASN A 234 13.48 8.19 -14.85
CA ASN A 234 12.30 9.05 -14.63
C ASN A 234 11.27 8.46 -13.62
N PHE A 235 11.54 7.29 -13.03
CA PHE A 235 10.70 6.66 -12.00
C PHE A 235 11.09 7.06 -10.58
N GLY A 236 12.16 7.87 -10.41
CA GLY A 236 12.68 8.20 -9.09
C GLY A 236 13.14 6.94 -8.35
N THR A 237 12.85 6.86 -7.04
CA THR A 237 12.96 5.61 -6.29
C THR A 237 11.74 4.74 -6.56
N TYR A 238 11.95 3.46 -6.92
CA TYR A 238 10.86 2.56 -7.28
C TYR A 238 11.17 1.09 -7.04
N ILE A 239 10.13 0.28 -7.02
CA ILE A 239 10.18 -1.18 -6.97
C ILE A 239 9.29 -1.79 -8.04
N TYR A 240 9.66 -2.98 -8.51
CA TYR A 240 8.74 -3.94 -9.10
C TYR A 240 8.36 -4.97 -8.06
N TYR A 241 7.11 -5.44 -8.09
CA TYR A 241 6.63 -6.50 -7.21
C TYR A 241 5.54 -7.31 -7.92
N GLY A 242 5.28 -8.51 -7.39
CA GLY A 242 4.19 -9.35 -7.87
C GLY A 242 4.56 -10.83 -7.92
N GLY A 243 3.63 -11.61 -8.47
CA GLY A 243 3.81 -13.02 -8.72
C GLY A 243 2.48 -13.73 -8.96
N PRO A 244 2.51 -14.91 -9.60
CA PRO A 244 1.31 -15.63 -10.02
C PRO A 244 0.67 -16.45 -8.88
N GLY A 245 1.27 -16.44 -7.69
CA GLY A 245 0.95 -17.42 -6.65
C GLY A 245 1.52 -18.79 -6.99
N ARG A 246 0.71 -19.84 -6.84
CA ARG A 246 1.12 -21.23 -7.09
C ARG A 246 1.71 -21.39 -8.49
N ASN A 247 2.92 -21.93 -8.54
CA ASN A 247 3.66 -22.22 -9.76
C ASN A 247 4.66 -23.35 -9.47
N PRO A 248 5.34 -23.94 -10.49
CA PRO A 248 6.23 -25.08 -10.26
C PRO A 248 7.34 -24.86 -9.21
N ASN A 249 7.76 -23.62 -8.96
CA ASN A 249 8.77 -23.25 -7.97
C ASN A 249 8.16 -22.80 -6.62
N CYS A 250 6.85 -22.61 -6.57
CA CYS A 250 6.06 -22.26 -5.40
C CYS A 250 5.18 -23.46 -5.02
N GLN A 251 5.70 -24.30 -4.14
CA GLN A 251 4.99 -25.41 -3.50
C GLN A 251 4.60 -25.03 -2.08
#